data_AF-A0A9D2JHZ3-F1
#
_entry.id   AF-A0A9D2JHZ3-F1
#
_cell.length_a   1.000
_cell.length_b   1.000
_cell.length_c   1.000
_cell.angle_alpha   90.00
_cell.angle_beta   90.00
_cell.angle_gamma   90.00
#
_symmetry.space_group_name_H-M   'P 1'
#
loop_
_entity.id
_entity.type
_entity.pdbx_description
1 polymer ?
#
loop_
_entity_poly.entity_id
_entity_poly.type
_entity_poly.pdbx_seq_one_letter_code
_entity_poly.pdbx_strand_id
1 'polypeptide(L)'
;MLNNLDYTGKIKRIDGDLVTVQINEPLNLERLQTVYNGYTGDREADIRIRDPRSFSPEQRAFTFALLNDIFNYTGQPFEALKDMFYWKYRLLTGKQISLADLSENTKDDIALLDNIILDFIFENHIPFKKGYDVLPMNRSYYFYKCITTRTCCICGKANADIDHFSKALGRRDRKTVDHTQFDFAALCREHHTEKHNLGITNFKNKYHVEGIRLNQETIKKLRIGG
;
A
#
# COMPACT_ATOMS: atom_id res chain seq x y z
N MET A 1 -22.72 9.38 -20.36
CA MET A 1 -23.32 9.58 -19.03
C MET A 1 -22.51 8.76 -18.04
N LEU A 2 -21.98 9.39 -16.98
CA LEU A 2 -21.10 8.76 -15.99
C LEU A 2 -21.87 7.70 -15.17
N ASN A 3 -21.24 6.54 -15.00
CA ASN A 3 -21.75 5.33 -14.36
C ASN A 3 -21.71 5.39 -12.82
N ASN A 4 -22.09 6.49 -12.17
CA ASN A 4 -21.96 6.55 -10.71
C ASN A 4 -23.21 5.99 -10.00
N LEU A 5 -23.13 4.70 -9.63
CA LEU A 5 -23.90 4.09 -8.53
C LEU A 5 -23.11 4.16 -7.20
N ASP A 6 -22.19 5.11 -7.09
CA ASP A 6 -21.34 5.28 -5.91
C ASP A 6 -22.10 6.07 -4.85
N TYR A 7 -22.42 5.42 -3.74
CA TYR A 7 -23.03 6.06 -2.57
C TYR A 7 -22.04 6.09 -1.42
N THR A 8 -22.02 7.21 -0.70
CA THR A 8 -21.37 7.27 0.62
C THR A 8 -22.43 7.13 1.70
N GLY A 9 -22.07 6.63 2.88
CA GLY A 9 -23.01 6.49 3.97
C GLY A 9 -22.35 6.42 5.33
N LYS A 10 -23.15 6.59 6.38
CA LYS A 10 -22.74 6.45 7.78
C LYS A 10 -23.10 5.05 8.26
N ILE A 11 -22.13 4.34 8.82
CA ILE A 11 -22.38 3.07 9.52
C ILE A 11 -23.26 3.38 10.74
N LYS A 12 -24.41 2.70 10.83
CA LYS A 12 -25.35 2.84 11.96
C LYS A 12 -25.23 1.71 12.96
N ARG A 13 -24.90 0.51 12.47
CA ARG A 13 -24.78 -0.69 13.28
C ARG A 13 -23.80 -1.65 12.63
N ILE A 14 -23.02 -2.31 13.49
CA ILE A 14 -22.19 -3.46 13.16
C ILE A 14 -22.64 -4.59 14.10
N ASP A 15 -23.02 -5.73 13.55
CA ASP A 15 -23.44 -6.92 14.29
C ASP A 15 -22.79 -8.16 13.65
N GLY A 16 -21.62 -8.55 14.15
CA GLY A 16 -20.80 -9.58 13.51
C GLY A 16 -20.39 -9.17 12.08
N ASP A 17 -20.83 -9.95 11.10
CA ASP A 17 -20.63 -9.73 9.65
C ASP A 17 -21.72 -8.87 9.00
N LEU A 18 -22.74 -8.45 9.75
CA LEU A 18 -23.80 -7.58 9.27
C LEU A 18 -23.46 -6.10 9.52
N VAL A 19 -23.24 -5.34 8.45
CA VAL A 19 -23.03 -3.89 8.49
C VAL A 19 -24.26 -3.16 7.94
N THR A 20 -24.89 -2.32 8.77
CA THR A 20 -26.00 -1.45 8.32
C THR A 20 -25.47 -0.04 8.04
N VAL A 21 -25.58 0.40 6.79
CA VAL A 21 -25.15 1.73 6.34
C VAL A 21 -26.35 2.58 5.95
N GLN A 22 -26.45 3.78 6.52
CA GLN A 22 -27.37 4.81 6.03
C GLN A 22 -26.65 5.65 4.98
N ILE A 23 -27.07 5.54 3.72
CA ILE A 23 -26.57 6.39 2.62
C ILE A 23 -26.84 7.88 2.90
N ASN A 24 -25.88 8.73 2.54
CA ASN A 24 -25.92 10.17 2.76
C ASN A 24 -26.85 10.89 1.77
N GLU A 25 -27.13 10.25 0.64
CA GLU A 25 -27.98 10.76 -0.43
C GLU A 25 -29.10 9.76 -0.71
N PRO A 26 -30.29 10.19 -1.16
CA PRO A 26 -31.38 9.28 -1.52
C PRO A 26 -30.97 8.29 -2.60
N LEU A 27 -31.32 7.01 -2.40
CA LEU A 27 -31.07 5.97 -3.38
C LEU A 27 -31.90 6.19 -4.64
N ASN A 28 -31.28 6.21 -5.81
CA ASN A 28 -32.02 6.30 -7.07
C ASN A 28 -32.61 4.93 -7.46
N LEU A 29 -33.78 4.60 -6.93
CA LEU A 29 -34.45 3.32 -7.11
C LEU A 29 -34.83 3.04 -8.58
N GLU A 30 -35.34 4.04 -9.30
CA GLU A 30 -35.73 3.89 -10.71
C GLU A 30 -34.54 3.54 -11.60
N ARG A 31 -33.38 4.16 -11.35
CA ARG A 31 -32.16 3.86 -12.06
C ARG A 31 -31.62 2.47 -11.73
N LEU A 32 -31.68 2.05 -10.47
CA LEU A 32 -31.32 0.68 -10.09
C LEU A 32 -32.21 -0.34 -10.80
N GLN A 33 -33.53 -0.11 -10.85
CA GLN A 33 -34.46 -0.98 -11.58
C GLN A 33 -34.13 -1.05 -13.07
N THR A 34 -33.75 0.07 -13.68
CA THR A 34 -33.37 0.13 -15.10
C THR A 34 -32.06 -0.60 -15.37
N VAL A 35 -31.03 -0.37 -14.55
CA VAL A 35 -29.71 -0.98 -14.71
C VAL A 35 -29.74 -2.49 -14.46
N TYR A 36 -30.55 -2.94 -13.51
CA TYR A 36 -30.66 -4.35 -13.14
C TYR A 36 -31.88 -5.05 -13.77
N ASN A 37 -32.49 -4.47 -14.81
CA ASN A 37 -33.62 -5.09 -15.47
C ASN A 37 -33.21 -6.45 -16.08
N GLY A 38 -33.89 -7.53 -15.68
CA GLY A 38 -33.57 -8.89 -16.11
C GLY A 38 -32.38 -9.55 -15.39
N TYR A 39 -31.71 -8.87 -14.45
CA TYR A 39 -30.63 -9.46 -13.64
C TYR A 39 -31.18 -10.17 -12.40
N THR A 40 -30.84 -11.46 -12.25
CA THR A 40 -31.37 -12.35 -11.20
C THR A 40 -30.34 -12.76 -10.15
N GLY A 41 -29.08 -12.35 -10.29
CA GLY A 41 -28.01 -12.65 -9.34
C GLY A 41 -27.98 -11.73 -8.13
N ASP A 42 -27.04 -12.01 -7.23
CA ASP A 42 -26.75 -11.17 -6.07
C ASP A 42 -26.20 -9.81 -6.52
N ARG A 43 -26.54 -8.77 -5.74
CA ARG A 43 -26.05 -7.42 -5.92
C ARG A 43 -25.00 -7.15 -4.86
N GLU A 44 -23.75 -7.16 -5.28
CA GLU A 44 -22.62 -6.88 -4.40
C GLU A 44 -22.40 -5.37 -4.27
N ALA A 45 -21.92 -4.96 -3.10
CA ALA A 45 -21.51 -3.58 -2.83
C ALA A 45 -20.11 -3.59 -2.24
N ASP A 46 -19.24 -2.72 -2.75
CA ASP A 46 -17.92 -2.50 -2.18
C ASP A 46 -18.03 -1.66 -0.91
N ILE A 47 -17.79 -2.29 0.25
CA ILE A 47 -17.79 -1.60 1.55
C ILE A 47 -16.35 -1.25 1.92
N ARG A 48 -16.02 0.05 1.84
CA ARG A 48 -14.78 0.60 2.42
C ARG A 48 -15.09 1.35 3.71
N ILE A 49 -14.71 0.77 4.85
CA ILE A 49 -14.78 1.45 6.14
C ILE A 49 -13.65 2.48 6.20
N ARG A 50 -14.00 3.76 6.31
CA ARG A 50 -13.03 4.87 6.40
C ARG A 50 -12.64 5.10 7.86
N ASP A 51 -11.37 5.40 8.12
CA ASP A 51 -10.94 5.97 9.39
C ASP A 51 -11.23 7.47 9.39
N PRO A 52 -12.23 7.97 10.16
CA PRO A 52 -12.62 9.38 10.11
C PRO A 52 -11.66 10.30 10.88
N ARG A 53 -10.64 9.74 11.56
CA ARG A 53 -9.70 10.53 12.34
C ARG A 53 -8.80 11.35 11.40
N SER A 54 -8.48 12.56 11.83
CA SER A 54 -7.43 13.37 11.19
C SER A 54 -6.10 12.61 11.19
N PHE A 55 -5.29 12.87 10.17
CA PHE A 55 -3.95 12.30 10.09
C PHE A 55 -3.05 12.79 11.23
N SER A 56 -2.12 11.95 11.64
CA SER A 56 -1.22 12.26 12.75
C SER A 56 0.03 13.02 12.28
N PRO A 57 0.76 13.68 13.19
CA PRO A 57 2.05 14.28 12.88
C PRO A 57 3.06 13.28 12.27
N GLU A 58 3.00 12.01 12.69
CA GLU A 58 3.86 10.95 12.16
C GLU A 58 3.53 10.63 10.69
N GLN A 59 2.25 10.61 10.30
CA GLN A 59 1.84 10.47 8.90
C GLN A 59 2.39 11.62 8.06
N ARG A 60 2.27 12.86 8.56
CA ARG A 60 2.83 14.02 7.88
C ARG A 60 4.34 13.92 7.73
N ALA A 61 5.03 13.58 8.80
CA ALA A 61 6.49 13.43 8.80
C ALA A 61 6.93 12.36 7.79
N PHE A 62 6.19 11.25 7.71
CA PHE A 62 6.43 10.21 6.72
C PHE A 62 6.26 10.73 5.29
N THR A 63 5.16 11.45 4.98
CA THR A 63 4.99 12.09 3.67
C THR A 63 6.16 13.00 3.31
N PHE A 64 6.60 13.86 4.22
CA PHE A 64 7.74 14.74 3.98
C PHE A 64 9.07 13.99 3.84
N ALA A 65 9.26 12.87 4.53
CA ALA A 65 10.43 12.02 4.33
C ALA A 65 10.48 11.47 2.89
N LEU A 66 9.34 11.01 2.36
CA LEU A 66 9.24 10.56 0.96
C LEU A 66 9.56 11.70 -0.02
N LEU A 67 8.99 12.88 0.20
CA LEU A 67 9.27 14.05 -0.63
C LEU A 67 10.75 14.48 -0.55
N ASN A 68 11.37 14.33 0.63
CA ASN A 68 12.77 14.68 0.85
C ASN A 68 13.71 13.75 0.07
N ASP A 69 13.39 12.46 -0.04
CA ASP A 69 14.17 11.54 -0.88
C ASP A 69 14.08 11.92 -2.37
N ILE A 70 12.91 12.36 -2.84
CA ILE A 70 12.74 12.88 -4.19
C ILE A 70 13.52 14.19 -4.38
N PHE A 71 13.44 15.13 -3.42
CA PHE A 71 14.19 16.38 -3.45
C PHE A 71 15.70 16.13 -3.52
N ASN A 72 16.23 15.25 -2.65
CA ASN A 72 17.66 14.94 -2.62
C ASN A 72 18.16 14.32 -3.93
N TYR A 73 17.31 13.59 -4.64
CA TYR A 73 17.67 12.96 -5.91
C TYR A 73 17.51 13.88 -7.12
N THR A 74 16.45 14.69 -7.14
CA THR A 74 16.05 15.46 -8.33
C THR A 74 16.34 16.95 -8.24
N GLY A 75 16.54 17.49 -7.03
CA GLY A 75 16.63 18.92 -6.76
C GLY A 75 15.30 19.68 -6.86
N GLN A 76 14.18 19.00 -7.11
CA GLN A 76 12.88 19.66 -7.25
C GLN A 76 12.36 20.19 -5.91
N PRO A 77 12.01 21.48 -5.81
CA PRO A 77 11.60 22.08 -4.55
C PRO A 77 10.30 21.45 -4.01
N PHE A 78 10.13 21.47 -2.68
CA PHE A 78 9.00 20.82 -2.01
C PHE A 78 7.65 21.35 -2.47
N GLU A 79 7.54 22.63 -2.80
CA GLU A 79 6.31 23.24 -3.33
C GLU A 79 5.90 22.58 -4.64
N ALA A 80 6.84 22.43 -5.58
CA ALA A 80 6.59 21.79 -6.87
C ALA A 80 6.23 20.30 -6.70
N LEU A 81 6.93 19.60 -5.81
CA LEU A 81 6.62 18.20 -5.51
C LEU A 81 5.23 18.05 -4.90
N LYS A 82 4.88 18.88 -3.91
CA LYS A 82 3.56 18.88 -3.28
C LYS A 82 2.46 19.15 -4.30
N ASP A 83 2.63 20.18 -5.14
CA ASP A 83 1.66 20.51 -6.18
C ASP A 83 1.47 19.34 -7.14
N MET A 84 2.56 18.71 -7.61
CA MET A 84 2.49 17.54 -8.47
C MET A 84 1.72 16.38 -7.82
N PHE A 85 2.03 16.04 -6.56
CA PHE A 85 1.39 14.90 -5.89
C PHE A 85 -0.04 15.19 -5.46
N TYR A 86 -0.37 16.43 -5.09
CA TYR A 86 -1.75 16.83 -4.83
C TYR A 86 -2.59 16.77 -6.10
N TRP A 87 -2.03 17.18 -7.24
CA TRP A 87 -2.67 16.99 -8.54
C TRP A 87 -2.89 15.52 -8.90
N LYS A 88 -1.89 14.65 -8.68
CA LYS A 88 -2.06 13.20 -8.88
C LYS A 88 -3.14 12.61 -7.98
N TYR A 89 -3.18 12.98 -6.70
CA TYR A 89 -4.22 12.56 -5.78
C TYR A 89 -5.61 13.03 -6.25
N ARG A 90 -5.72 14.29 -6.69
CA ARG A 90 -6.97 14.85 -7.21
C ARG A 90 -7.43 14.15 -8.49
N LEU A 91 -6.51 13.83 -9.39
CA LEU A 91 -6.83 13.10 -10.62
C LEU A 91 -7.40 11.71 -10.30
N LEU A 92 -6.85 11.04 -9.29
CA LEU A 92 -7.28 9.70 -8.90
C LEU A 92 -8.62 9.70 -8.15
N THR A 93 -8.86 10.69 -7.29
CA THR A 93 -9.96 10.66 -6.32
C THR A 93 -11.08 11.66 -6.57
N GLY A 94 -10.83 12.67 -7.42
CA GLY A 94 -11.68 13.84 -7.57
C GLY A 94 -11.63 14.84 -6.40
N LYS A 95 -10.85 14.56 -5.34
CA LYS A 95 -10.83 15.35 -4.09
C LYS A 95 -9.56 16.18 -3.95
N GLN A 96 -9.63 17.21 -3.11
CA GLN A 96 -8.46 17.99 -2.69
C GLN A 96 -7.76 17.31 -1.50
N ILE A 97 -6.48 17.60 -1.34
CA ILE A 97 -5.66 17.12 -0.23
C ILE A 97 -4.75 18.23 0.29
N SER A 98 -4.47 18.20 1.59
CA SER A 98 -3.63 19.16 2.30
C SER A 98 -2.95 18.48 3.48
N LEU A 99 -1.66 18.79 3.65
CA LEU A 99 -0.83 18.37 4.79
C LEU A 99 -0.75 19.45 5.88
N ALA A 100 -1.60 20.49 5.85
CA ALA A 100 -1.59 21.55 6.86
C ALA A 100 -2.11 21.08 8.23
N ASP A 101 -1.75 21.77 9.32
CA ASP A 101 -2.14 21.42 10.71
C ASP A 101 -3.65 21.28 10.92
N LEU A 102 -4.44 22.13 10.26
CA LEU A 102 -5.91 22.17 10.39
C LEU A 102 -6.63 21.54 9.19
N SER A 103 -5.96 20.65 8.46
CA SER A 103 -6.56 19.97 7.31
C SER A 103 -7.62 18.96 7.78
N GLU A 104 -8.74 18.90 7.03
CA GLU A 104 -9.82 17.93 7.24
C GLU A 104 -9.53 16.56 6.62
N ASN A 105 -8.36 16.38 5.99
CA ASN A 105 -7.99 15.10 5.41
C ASN A 105 -7.86 14.01 6.48
N THR A 106 -8.29 12.81 6.12
CA THR A 106 -8.30 11.65 7.00
C THR A 106 -6.96 10.91 6.97
N LYS A 107 -6.76 9.98 7.90
CA LYS A 107 -5.63 9.04 7.83
C LYS A 107 -5.55 8.28 6.51
N ASP A 108 -6.70 7.90 5.96
CA ASP A 108 -6.81 7.16 4.71
C ASP A 108 -6.40 8.00 3.50
N ASP A 109 -6.71 9.30 3.51
CA ASP A 109 -6.33 10.22 2.46
C ASP A 109 -4.81 10.39 2.38
N ILE A 110 -4.16 10.57 3.54
CA ILE A 110 -2.70 10.69 3.60
C ILE A 110 -2.01 9.37 3.27
N ALA A 111 -2.54 8.23 3.75
CA ALA A 111 -1.99 6.92 3.37
C ALA A 111 -2.06 6.69 1.85
N LEU A 112 -3.15 7.11 1.19
CA LEU A 112 -3.24 7.05 -0.28
C LEU A 112 -2.24 7.98 -0.96
N LEU A 113 -2.09 9.21 -0.47
CA LEU A 113 -1.08 10.15 -0.97
C LEU A 113 0.34 9.57 -0.88
N ASP A 114 0.69 8.99 0.27
CA ASP A 114 1.98 8.34 0.48
C ASP A 114 2.20 7.17 -0.49
N ASN A 115 1.17 6.37 -0.78
CA ASN A 115 1.26 5.31 -1.78
C ASN A 115 1.52 5.87 -3.20
N ILE A 116 0.89 6.99 -3.58
CA ILE A 116 1.15 7.67 -4.86
C ILE A 116 2.60 8.16 -4.94
N ILE A 117 3.13 8.69 -3.84
CA ILE A 117 4.53 9.15 -3.77
C ILE A 117 5.49 7.96 -3.83
N LEU A 118 5.19 6.88 -3.11
CA LEU A 118 5.96 5.62 -3.17
C LEU A 118 5.99 5.06 -4.58
N ASP A 119 4.85 5.03 -5.29
CA ASP A 119 4.80 4.62 -6.70
C ASP A 119 5.81 5.40 -7.54
N PHE A 120 5.82 6.73 -7.41
CA PHE A 120 6.77 7.57 -8.11
C PHE A 120 8.23 7.25 -7.75
N ILE A 121 8.53 7.05 -6.46
CA ILE A 121 9.88 6.68 -5.99
C ILE A 121 10.34 5.36 -6.64
N PHE A 122 9.49 4.34 -6.63
CA PHE A 122 9.84 3.03 -7.19
C PHE A 122 9.93 3.05 -8.73
N GLU A 123 9.01 3.72 -9.41
CA GLU A 123 8.98 3.84 -10.88
C GLU A 123 10.19 4.61 -11.43
N ASN A 124 10.66 5.61 -10.70
CA ASN A 124 11.81 6.43 -11.09
C ASN A 124 13.13 5.96 -10.48
N HIS A 125 13.12 4.81 -9.79
CA HIS A 125 14.29 4.23 -9.12
C HIS A 125 15.01 5.22 -8.18
N ILE A 126 14.23 6.03 -7.45
CA ILE A 126 14.75 7.04 -6.54
C ILE A 126 15.36 6.34 -5.31
N PRO A 127 16.64 6.60 -4.99
CA PRO A 127 17.32 5.94 -3.88
C PRO A 127 16.84 6.48 -2.53
N PHE A 128 16.62 5.59 -1.55
CA PHE A 128 16.29 5.94 -0.17
C PHE A 128 17.23 5.18 0.79
N LYS A 129 18.02 5.92 1.58
CA LYS A 129 19.27 5.39 2.19
C LYS A 129 19.10 4.56 3.46
N LYS A 130 17.90 4.43 4.04
CA LYS A 130 17.68 3.73 5.32
C LYS A 130 16.35 2.99 5.42
N GLY A 131 15.73 2.64 4.29
CA GLY A 131 14.35 2.17 4.32
C GLY A 131 13.47 3.24 4.97
N TYR A 132 12.25 2.89 5.30
CA TYR A 132 11.42 3.78 6.11
C TYR A 132 10.94 3.03 7.34
N ASP A 133 10.72 3.75 8.43
CA ASP A 133 9.77 3.30 9.45
C ASP A 133 8.37 3.41 8.87
N VAL A 134 8.05 2.47 7.98
CA VAL A 134 6.80 2.51 7.22
C VAL A 134 5.64 2.37 8.19
N LEU A 135 4.78 3.38 8.17
CA LEU A 135 3.59 3.42 8.99
C LEU A 135 2.68 2.22 8.68
N PRO A 136 1.96 1.68 9.68
CA PRO A 136 1.15 0.48 9.50
C PRO A 136 0.22 0.52 8.28
N MET A 137 -0.34 1.69 7.95
CA MET A 137 -1.27 1.87 6.82
C MET A 137 -0.61 1.75 5.45
N ASN A 138 0.69 2.01 5.33
CA ASN A 138 1.46 1.97 4.09
C ASN A 138 2.33 0.72 3.98
N ARG A 139 2.45 -0.04 5.07
CA ARG A 139 3.44 -1.10 5.24
C ARG A 139 3.30 -2.22 4.22
N SER A 140 2.11 -2.80 4.10
CA SER A 140 1.84 -3.88 3.13
C SER A 140 2.12 -3.43 1.69
N TYR A 141 1.74 -2.20 1.36
CA TYR A 141 1.93 -1.64 0.03
C TYR A 141 3.42 -1.39 -0.28
N TYR A 142 4.16 -0.79 0.65
CA TYR A 142 5.60 -0.58 0.53
C TYR A 142 6.37 -1.90 0.31
N PHE A 143 6.11 -2.93 1.13
CA PHE A 143 6.79 -4.21 0.99
C PHE A 143 6.42 -4.90 -0.32
N TYR A 144 5.16 -4.78 -0.77
CA TYR A 144 4.73 -5.28 -2.07
C TYR A 144 5.48 -4.59 -3.23
N LYS A 145 5.63 -3.27 -3.18
CA LYS A 145 6.41 -2.53 -4.18
C LYS A 145 7.87 -2.98 -4.17
N CYS A 146 8.51 -3.06 -3.00
CA CYS A 146 9.89 -3.55 -2.87
C CYS A 146 10.09 -4.93 -3.52
N ILE A 147 9.16 -5.86 -3.28
CA ILE A 147 9.19 -7.20 -3.87
C ILE A 147 9.02 -7.15 -5.39
N THR A 148 8.00 -6.44 -5.86
CA THR A 148 7.68 -6.41 -7.29
C THR A 148 8.69 -5.64 -8.13
N THR A 149 9.39 -4.68 -7.55
CA THR A 149 10.46 -3.91 -8.21
C THR A 149 11.86 -4.47 -7.92
N ARG A 150 11.98 -5.54 -7.12
CA ARG A 150 13.26 -6.09 -6.64
C ARG A 150 14.16 -5.01 -6.03
N THR A 151 13.56 -4.17 -5.19
CA THR A 151 14.24 -3.11 -4.44
C THR A 151 14.37 -3.53 -2.99
N CYS A 152 15.56 -3.42 -2.42
CA CYS A 152 15.78 -3.77 -1.02
C CYS A 152 14.95 -2.88 -0.10
N CYS A 153 14.08 -3.48 0.71
CA CYS A 153 13.20 -2.76 1.61
C CYS A 153 13.92 -2.05 2.78
N ILE A 154 15.23 -2.30 2.96
CA ILE A 154 16.06 -1.71 4.02
C ILE A 154 16.93 -0.55 3.53
N CYS A 155 17.35 -0.53 2.27
CA CYS A 155 18.30 0.46 1.79
C CYS A 155 18.09 0.94 0.35
N GLY A 156 16.99 0.54 -0.29
CA GLY A 156 16.65 0.98 -1.64
C GLY A 156 17.55 0.43 -2.75
N LYS A 157 18.56 -0.41 -2.45
CA LYS A 157 19.41 -1.03 -3.48
C LYS A 157 18.57 -1.90 -4.42
N ALA A 158 18.71 -1.68 -5.72
CA ALA A 158 18.10 -2.49 -6.77
C ALA A 158 18.67 -3.92 -6.81
N ASN A 159 18.02 -4.80 -7.58
CA ASN A 159 18.40 -6.20 -7.77
C ASN A 159 18.40 -7.02 -6.47
N ALA A 160 17.42 -6.76 -5.61
CA ALA A 160 17.20 -7.51 -4.39
C ALA A 160 16.73 -8.94 -4.66
N ASP A 161 17.17 -9.85 -3.79
CA ASP A 161 16.66 -11.20 -3.69
C ASP A 161 15.24 -11.16 -3.10
N ILE A 162 14.35 -12.00 -3.63
CA ILE A 162 13.03 -12.22 -3.02
C ILE A 162 13.19 -13.40 -2.06
N ASP A 163 13.28 -13.06 -0.78
CA ASP A 163 13.63 -13.96 0.29
C ASP A 163 12.39 -14.57 0.95
N HIS A 164 12.40 -15.88 1.23
CA HIS A 164 11.40 -16.54 2.08
C HIS A 164 11.65 -16.12 3.53
N PHE A 165 10.90 -15.12 3.98
CA PHE A 165 11.36 -14.22 5.02
C PHE A 165 11.33 -14.84 6.42
N SER A 166 10.16 -15.29 6.88
CA SER A 166 10.02 -15.83 8.24
C SER A 166 10.37 -17.32 8.32
N LYS A 167 10.25 -18.07 7.23
CA LYS A 167 10.50 -19.52 7.20
C LYS A 167 11.38 -19.88 6.02
N ALA A 168 12.50 -20.54 6.30
CA ALA A 168 13.36 -21.07 5.25
C ALA A 168 12.65 -22.21 4.49
N LEU A 169 12.87 -22.26 3.17
CA LEU A 169 12.48 -23.42 2.36
C LEU A 169 13.18 -24.71 2.80
N GLY A 170 14.43 -24.63 3.25
CA GLY A 170 15.24 -25.80 3.60
C GLY A 170 15.59 -26.64 2.36
N ARG A 171 15.62 -27.97 2.53
CA ARG A 171 15.96 -28.95 1.46
C ARG A 171 14.78 -29.34 0.56
N ARG A 172 13.63 -28.67 0.69
CA ARG A 172 12.44 -28.96 -0.13
C ARG A 172 12.66 -28.55 -1.57
N ASP A 173 12.11 -29.31 -2.50
CA ASP A 173 12.15 -28.96 -3.92
C ASP A 173 11.31 -27.70 -4.18
N ARG A 174 11.96 -26.66 -4.68
CA ARG A 174 11.34 -25.36 -4.92
C ARG A 174 10.23 -25.42 -5.96
N LYS A 175 10.26 -26.40 -6.86
CA LYS A 175 9.26 -26.54 -7.93
C LYS A 175 7.94 -27.14 -7.46
N THR A 176 7.93 -27.81 -6.30
CA THR A 176 6.77 -28.56 -5.81
C THR A 176 6.17 -27.98 -4.53
N VAL A 177 6.88 -27.06 -3.87
CA VAL A 177 6.38 -26.39 -2.67
C VAL A 177 5.33 -25.33 -3.02
N ASP A 178 4.22 -25.33 -2.28
CA ASP A 178 3.28 -24.21 -2.30
C ASP A 178 3.90 -22.96 -1.64
N HIS A 179 4.31 -22.02 -2.48
CA HIS A 179 4.94 -20.77 -2.07
C HIS A 179 3.96 -19.78 -1.42
N THR A 180 2.64 -19.95 -1.56
CA THR A 180 1.64 -19.10 -0.88
C THR A 180 1.63 -19.31 0.65
N GLN A 181 2.24 -20.39 1.12
CA GLN A 181 2.41 -20.70 2.54
C GLN A 181 3.54 -19.92 3.22
N PHE A 182 4.26 -19.08 2.47
CA PHE A 182 5.38 -18.29 2.95
C PHE A 182 5.08 -16.79 2.86
N ASP A 183 5.82 -16.04 3.66
CA ASP A 183 5.94 -14.60 3.55
C ASP A 183 7.28 -14.24 2.89
N PHE A 184 7.31 -13.07 2.27
CA PHE A 184 8.42 -12.61 1.45
C PHE A 184 8.85 -11.21 1.81
N ALA A 185 10.14 -10.93 1.63
CA ALA A 185 10.71 -9.59 1.66
C ALA A 185 11.77 -9.46 0.55
N ALA A 186 11.97 -8.25 0.04
CA ALA A 186 13.04 -7.97 -0.90
C ALA A 186 14.28 -7.47 -0.16
N LEU A 187 15.36 -8.25 -0.18
CA LEU A 187 16.61 -7.93 0.50
C LEU A 187 17.76 -7.91 -0.50
N CYS A 188 18.58 -6.86 -0.51
CA CYS A 188 19.84 -6.90 -1.26
C CYS A 188 20.77 -7.93 -0.61
N ARG A 189 21.80 -8.36 -1.35
CA ARG A 189 22.72 -9.41 -0.90
C ARG A 189 23.29 -9.16 0.50
N GLU A 190 23.68 -7.92 0.79
CA GLU A 190 24.22 -7.51 2.09
C GLU A 190 23.22 -7.76 3.23
N HIS A 191 22.00 -7.22 3.12
CA HIS A 191 20.97 -7.38 4.15
C HIS A 191 20.42 -8.82 4.21
N HIS A 192 20.40 -9.53 3.09
CA HIS A 192 20.02 -10.95 3.06
C HIS A 192 21.04 -11.80 3.82
N THR A 193 22.34 -11.58 3.60
CA THR A 193 23.41 -12.22 4.36
C THR A 193 23.38 -11.82 5.84
N GLU A 194 23.13 -10.54 6.13
CA GLU A 194 22.99 -10.07 7.52
C GLU A 194 21.84 -10.78 8.25
N LYS A 195 20.68 -10.95 7.59
CA LYS A 195 19.55 -11.72 8.15
C LYS A 195 19.97 -13.13 8.55
N HIS A 196 20.75 -13.82 7.71
CA HIS A 196 21.25 -15.16 8.01
C HIS A 196 22.21 -15.18 9.21
N ASN A 197 23.08 -14.17 9.33
CA ASN A 197 24.06 -14.09 10.41
C ASN A 197 23.42 -13.70 11.75
N LEU A 198 22.49 -12.74 11.72
CA LEU A 198 21.87 -12.14 12.91
C LEU A 198 20.71 -12.99 13.45
N GLY A 199 20.06 -13.76 12.57
CA GLY A 199 18.82 -14.49 12.86
C GLY A 199 17.58 -13.60 12.69
N ILE A 200 16.47 -14.21 12.25
CA ILE A 200 15.26 -13.51 11.82
C ILE A 200 14.66 -12.60 12.91
N THR A 201 14.62 -13.05 14.17
CA THR A 201 14.03 -12.27 15.27
C THR A 201 14.78 -10.96 15.50
N ASN A 202 16.11 -11.04 15.60
CA ASN A 202 16.95 -9.87 15.80
C ASN A 202 16.95 -8.96 14.57
N PHE A 203 16.89 -9.54 13.36
CA PHE A 203 16.78 -8.78 12.12
C PHE A 203 15.47 -7.97 12.05
N LYS A 204 14.33 -8.59 12.40
CA LYS A 204 13.04 -7.88 12.49
C LYS A 204 13.07 -6.76 13.53
N ASN A 205 13.70 -6.99 14.68
CA ASN A 205 13.82 -5.97 15.73
C ASN A 205 14.72 -4.79 15.31
N LYS A 206 15.81 -5.07 14.60
CA LYS A 206 16.77 -4.04 14.16
C LYS A 206 16.19 -3.12 13.09
N TYR A 207 15.42 -3.69 12.15
CA TYR A 207 14.99 -2.97 10.94
C TYR A 207 13.47 -2.74 10.86
N HIS A 208 12.71 -3.17 11.88
CA HIS A 208 11.24 -3.06 11.92
C HIS A 208 10.52 -3.57 10.66
N VAL A 209 11.11 -4.60 10.03
CA VAL A 209 10.64 -5.20 8.77
C VAL A 209 9.80 -6.44 9.03
N GLU A 210 8.80 -6.63 8.18
CA GLU A 210 7.96 -7.83 8.15
C GLU A 210 7.87 -8.40 6.74
N GLY A 211 7.59 -9.69 6.64
CA GLY A 211 7.33 -10.34 5.36
C GLY A 211 5.85 -10.26 5.03
N ILE A 212 5.52 -10.17 3.74
CA ILE A 212 4.14 -10.21 3.27
C ILE A 212 3.88 -11.48 2.47
N ARG A 213 2.65 -12.00 2.54
CA ARG A 213 2.22 -13.11 1.69
C ARG A 213 1.84 -12.57 0.31
N LEU A 214 2.13 -13.36 -0.72
CA LEU A 214 1.81 -13.04 -2.11
C LEU A 214 0.76 -14.02 -2.63
N ASN A 215 -0.11 -13.54 -3.52
CA ASN A 215 -1.02 -14.42 -4.24
C ASN A 215 -0.26 -15.24 -5.31
N GLN A 216 -0.90 -16.32 -5.77
CA GLN A 216 -0.29 -17.25 -6.73
C GLN A 216 0.12 -16.57 -8.05
N GLU A 217 -0.67 -15.60 -8.51
CA GLU A 217 -0.38 -14.85 -9.74
C GLU A 217 0.91 -14.03 -9.62
N THR A 218 1.10 -13.34 -8.51
CA THR A 218 2.31 -12.55 -8.23
C THR A 218 3.52 -13.45 -8.09
N ILE A 219 3.40 -14.58 -7.38
CA ILE A 219 4.47 -15.58 -7.24
C ILE A 219 4.94 -16.07 -8.62
N LYS A 220 3.99 -16.41 -9.50
CA LYS A 220 4.27 -16.83 -10.88
C LYS A 220 4.94 -15.72 -11.70
N LYS A 221 4.41 -14.49 -11.64
CA LYS A 221 4.97 -13.32 -12.34
C LYS A 221 6.43 -13.05 -11.94
N LEU A 222 6.75 -13.24 -10.66
CA LEU A 222 8.09 -13.01 -10.11
C LEU A 222 9.04 -14.21 -10.24
N ARG A 223 8.56 -15.35 -10.78
CA ARG A 223 9.32 -16.60 -10.94
C ARG A 223 9.90 -17.13 -9.62
N ILE A 224 9.14 -16.98 -8.54
CA ILE A 224 9.52 -17.55 -7.24
C ILE A 224 9.32 -19.06 -7.31
N GLY A 225 10.39 -19.84 -7.09
CA GLY A 225 10.38 -21.31 -7.18
C GLY A 225 11.18 -21.88 -8.37
N GLY A 226 11.53 -21.03 -9.34
CA GLY A 226 12.21 -21.42 -10.58
C GLY A 226 11.24 -21.57 -11.74
#